data_AF-A0A496XSG1-F1
#
_entry.id   AF-A0A496XSG1-F1
#
_cell.length_a   1.000
_cell.length_b   1.000
_cell.length_c   1.000
_cell.angle_alpha   90.00
_cell.angle_beta   90.00
_cell.angle_gamma   90.00
#
_symmetry.space_group_name_H-M   'P 1'
#
loop_
_entity.id
_entity.type
_entity.pdbx_description
1 polymer ?
#
loop_
_entity_poly.entity_id
_entity_poly.type
_entity_poly.pdbx_seq_one_letter_code
_entity_poly.pdbx_strand_id
1 'polypeptide(L)'
;MGRTQSRHIKRNLVPKTVVRSMNYNQMSRRPASIIDINKMVNYSNQTLYFLTLVSQYRQMRAFTHSSVPKIKHCPRFHTEFLNLKETTPLDKKISNLKINIADIKELDEEAFQANHPEVFLPLEEEDIKPTVADKIKEEGLDQATILVKKAIFIHEKKLFSELMELCDRGVSDNYFAYRNLITYTLNYDKNFAPSKKNMEILLKTTLFHNMLLIKSLSNQSVAPARSPASVQKEDHLNEHVYYRLKVDWANDYFKEISP
;
A
#
# COMPACT_ATOMS: atom_id res chain seq x y z
N MET A 1 -8.20 29.24 -4.71
CA MET A 1 -8.93 28.09 -4.13
C MET A 1 -8.03 27.44 -3.08
N GLY A 2 -8.51 27.36 -1.83
CA GLY A 2 -7.70 27.02 -0.67
C GLY A 2 -7.10 25.61 -0.73
N ARG A 3 -5.77 25.52 -0.58
CA ARG A 3 -5.08 24.25 -0.29
C ARG A 3 -5.64 23.71 1.01
N THR A 4 -6.28 22.53 0.98
CA THR A 4 -6.72 21.82 2.18
C THR A 4 -5.49 21.49 3.03
N GLN A 5 -5.34 22.15 4.18
CA GLN A 5 -4.27 21.86 5.14
C GLN A 5 -4.64 20.64 5.98
N SER A 6 -3.66 19.75 6.18
CA SER A 6 -3.79 18.59 7.06
C SER A 6 -4.06 19.04 8.48
N ARG A 7 -5.07 18.43 9.14
CA ARG A 7 -5.41 18.74 10.53
C ARG A 7 -4.54 17.98 11.53
N HIS A 8 -3.91 16.88 11.09
CA HIS A 8 -3.05 16.03 11.90
C HIS A 8 -1.74 15.72 11.17
N ILE A 9 -0.88 16.73 11.00
CA ILE A 9 0.39 16.66 10.25
C ILE A 9 1.32 15.51 10.69
N LYS A 10 1.14 14.93 11.89
CA LYS A 10 1.98 13.86 12.42
C LYS A 10 1.34 12.46 12.45
N ARG A 11 0.05 12.30 12.13
CA ARG A 11 -0.63 11.00 12.21
C ARG A 11 -0.66 10.31 10.85
N ASN A 12 -0.42 9.00 10.84
CA ASN A 12 -0.46 8.16 9.63
C ASN A 12 0.50 8.59 8.50
N LEU A 13 1.70 9.05 8.89
CA LEU A 13 2.77 9.39 7.96
C LEU A 13 3.19 8.18 7.14
N VAL A 14 3.25 8.34 5.81
CA VAL A 14 3.76 7.31 4.90
C VAL A 14 5.30 7.28 5.00
N PRO A 15 5.91 6.14 5.35
CA PRO A 15 7.37 6.03 5.44
C PRO A 15 8.04 6.27 4.09
N LYS A 16 9.26 6.79 4.12
CA LYS A 16 10.04 6.99 2.89
C LYS A 16 10.47 5.63 2.36
N THR A 17 10.07 5.31 1.13
CA THR A 17 10.49 4.10 0.41
C THR A 17 11.56 4.41 -0.62
N VAL A 18 12.44 3.44 -0.82
CA VAL A 18 13.44 3.47 -1.89
C VAL A 18 12.84 2.85 -3.15
N VAL A 19 13.10 3.49 -4.29
CA VAL A 19 12.57 3.04 -5.58
C VAL A 19 13.64 2.30 -6.34
N ARG A 20 13.30 1.09 -6.81
CA ARG A 20 14.21 0.26 -7.58
C ARG A 20 14.53 0.94 -8.91
N SER A 21 15.81 1.02 -9.24
CA SER A 21 16.23 1.49 -10.56
C SER A 21 15.85 0.45 -11.62
N MET A 22 15.03 0.84 -12.60
CA MET A 22 14.49 -0.01 -13.67
C MET A 22 14.56 0.70 -15.03
N ASN A 23 14.40 -0.06 -16.13
CA ASN A 23 14.29 0.54 -17.46
C ASN A 23 12.87 1.09 -17.71
N TYR A 24 12.58 2.24 -17.11
CA TYR A 24 11.27 2.90 -17.20
C TYR A 24 10.82 3.20 -18.64
N ASN A 25 11.75 3.33 -19.59
CA ASN A 25 11.43 3.54 -21.00
C ASN A 25 10.70 2.35 -21.64
N GLN A 26 10.91 1.14 -21.11
CA GLN A 26 10.22 -0.08 -21.57
C GLN A 26 8.81 -0.18 -20.99
N MET A 27 8.55 0.40 -19.81
CA MET A 27 7.22 0.43 -19.17
C MET A 27 6.23 1.37 -19.87
N SER A 28 6.74 2.33 -20.67
CA SER A 28 5.88 3.20 -21.48
C SER A 28 5.25 2.48 -22.68
N ARG A 29 5.70 1.27 -23.01
CA ARG A 29 5.32 0.54 -24.24
C ARG A 29 4.37 -0.61 -23.94
N ARG A 30 3.21 -0.34 -23.35
CA ARG A 30 2.08 -1.25 -23.43
C ARG A 30 0.94 -0.56 -24.17
N PRO A 31 0.32 -1.20 -25.19
CA PRO A 31 -1.06 -0.83 -25.49
C PRO A 31 -1.82 -0.99 -24.18
N ALA A 32 -2.59 0.01 -23.77
CA ALA A 32 -3.43 -0.06 -22.58
C ALA A 32 -4.13 -1.42 -22.60
N SER A 33 -3.62 -2.39 -21.82
CA SER A 33 -4.16 -3.73 -21.83
C SER A 33 -5.59 -3.54 -21.40
N ILE A 34 -6.51 -3.86 -22.30
CA ILE A 34 -7.92 -3.49 -22.29
C ILE A 34 -8.52 -3.99 -20.97
N ILE A 35 -8.35 -3.22 -19.90
CA ILE A 35 -9.29 -3.26 -18.81
C ILE A 35 -10.52 -2.70 -19.49
N ASP A 36 -11.54 -3.54 -19.58
CA ASP A 36 -12.79 -3.18 -20.23
C ASP A 36 -13.35 -2.00 -19.42
N ILE A 37 -13.03 -0.76 -19.82
CA ILE A 37 -13.37 0.48 -19.10
C ILE A 37 -14.89 0.50 -18.85
N ASN A 38 -15.65 -0.11 -19.77
CA ASN A 38 -17.09 -0.29 -19.70
C ASN A 38 -17.56 -1.20 -18.55
N LYS A 39 -16.67 -2.05 -17.99
CA LYS A 39 -16.93 -2.90 -16.83
C LYS A 39 -16.41 -2.30 -15.52
N MET A 40 -15.65 -1.20 -15.56
CA MET A 40 -15.21 -0.53 -14.34
C MET A 40 -16.39 0.21 -13.68
N VAL A 41 -16.71 -0.17 -12.44
CA VAL A 41 -17.65 0.58 -11.61
C VAL A 41 -17.16 2.02 -11.41
N ASN A 42 -18.02 3.00 -11.68
CA ASN A 42 -17.69 4.42 -11.57
C ASN A 42 -17.73 4.90 -10.11
N TYR A 43 -16.66 4.60 -9.36
CA TYR A 43 -16.50 5.10 -8.00
C TYR A 43 -16.10 6.59 -7.97
N SER A 44 -16.60 7.32 -6.97
CA SER A 44 -16.02 8.60 -6.60
C SER A 44 -14.56 8.40 -6.15
N ASN A 45 -13.69 9.42 -6.25
CA ASN A 45 -12.30 9.31 -5.75
C ASN A 45 -12.25 8.93 -4.27
N GLN A 46 -13.23 9.39 -3.50
CA GLN A 46 -13.37 9.14 -2.08
C GLN A 46 -13.75 7.69 -1.80
N THR A 47 -14.75 7.17 -2.51
CA THR A 47 -15.18 5.77 -2.43
C THR A 47 -14.07 4.83 -2.87
N LEU A 48 -13.41 5.12 -4.00
CA LEU A 48 -12.30 4.32 -4.50
C LEU A 48 -11.17 4.26 -3.48
N TYR A 49 -10.76 5.40 -2.93
CA TYR A 49 -9.73 5.45 -1.89
C TYR A 49 -10.09 4.60 -0.67
N PHE A 50 -11.31 4.76 -0.15
CA PHE A 50 -11.79 4.01 1.00
C PHE A 50 -11.80 2.50 0.74
N LEU A 51 -12.39 2.05 -0.38
CA LEU A 51 -12.49 0.62 -0.71
C LEU A 51 -11.10 0.00 -0.91
N THR A 52 -10.19 0.68 -1.61
CA THR A 52 -8.81 0.22 -1.77
C THR A 52 -8.11 0.12 -0.42
N LEU A 53 -8.25 1.12 0.46
CA LEU A 53 -7.62 1.11 1.78
C LEU A 53 -8.18 0.00 2.68
N VAL A 54 -9.49 -0.26 2.66
CA VAL A 54 -10.10 -1.38 3.38
C VAL A 54 -9.56 -2.72 2.88
N SER A 55 -9.46 -2.89 1.55
CA SER A 55 -8.92 -4.11 0.95
C SER A 55 -7.46 -4.33 1.40
N GLN A 56 -6.64 -3.29 1.33
CA GLN A 56 -5.24 -3.33 1.77
C GLN A 56 -5.10 -3.59 3.26
N TYR A 57 -5.93 -2.97 4.09
CA TYR A 57 -5.99 -3.22 5.53
C TYR A 57 -6.25 -4.69 5.81
N ARG A 58 -7.29 -5.29 5.18
CA ARG A 58 -7.62 -6.72 5.32
C ARG A 58 -6.46 -7.62 4.91
N GLN A 59 -5.77 -7.28 3.81
CA GLN A 59 -4.58 -8.00 3.36
C GLN A 59 -3.43 -7.91 4.38
N MET A 60 -3.20 -6.74 4.99
CA MET A 60 -2.16 -6.59 6.03
C MET A 60 -2.42 -7.44 7.27
N ARG A 61 -3.67 -7.61 7.69
CA ARG A 61 -4.01 -8.43 8.86
C ARG A 61 -3.64 -9.90 8.69
N ALA A 62 -3.54 -10.37 7.45
CA ALA A 62 -3.13 -11.73 7.13
C ALA A 62 -1.73 -12.06 7.69
N PHE A 63 -0.86 -11.05 7.80
CA PHE A 63 0.55 -11.18 8.20
C PHE A 63 0.78 -10.96 9.71
N THR A 64 -0.06 -10.17 10.37
CA THR A 64 0.13 -9.82 11.79
C THR A 64 -0.60 -10.76 12.75
N HIS A 65 -1.68 -11.40 12.28
CA HIS A 65 -2.64 -12.14 13.12
C HIS A 65 -3.15 -11.34 14.31
N SER A 66 -3.22 -10.01 14.15
CA SER A 66 -3.33 -9.10 15.27
C SER A 66 -4.72 -9.08 15.92
N SER A 67 -4.74 -8.54 17.14
CA SER A 67 -5.94 -8.16 17.88
C SER A 67 -6.58 -6.85 17.39
N VAL A 68 -6.04 -6.19 16.35
CA VAL A 68 -6.62 -4.93 15.85
C VAL A 68 -8.08 -5.18 15.46
N PRO A 69 -9.05 -4.36 15.92
CA PRO A 69 -10.46 -4.64 15.70
C PRO A 69 -10.84 -4.69 14.22
N LYS A 70 -11.77 -5.58 13.86
CA LYS A 70 -12.37 -5.54 12.52
C LYS A 70 -13.27 -4.31 12.40
N ILE A 71 -13.29 -3.67 11.24
CA ILE A 71 -14.29 -2.64 10.94
C ILE A 71 -15.65 -3.33 10.82
N LYS A 72 -16.54 -3.08 11.78
CA LYS A 72 -17.89 -3.66 11.79
C LYS A 72 -18.86 -2.83 10.96
N HIS A 73 -18.81 -1.52 11.14
CA HIS A 73 -19.74 -0.55 10.55
C HIS A 73 -18.97 0.64 10.01
N CYS A 74 -19.47 1.23 8.93
CA CYS A 74 -18.91 2.42 8.32
C CYS A 74 -20.04 3.27 7.72
N PRO A 75 -20.70 4.15 8.51
CA PRO A 75 -21.91 4.83 8.07
C PRO A 75 -21.74 5.63 6.78
N ARG A 76 -20.58 6.29 6.60
CA ARG A 76 -20.30 7.11 5.42
C ARG A 76 -20.18 6.32 4.11
N PHE A 77 -19.81 5.05 4.18
CA PHE A 77 -19.59 4.16 3.03
C PHE A 77 -20.35 2.84 3.21
N HIS A 78 -21.53 2.90 3.84
CA HIS A 78 -22.21 1.70 4.35
C HIS A 78 -22.46 0.66 3.25
N THR A 79 -23.08 1.08 2.16
CA THR A 79 -23.43 0.21 1.03
C THR A 79 -22.19 -0.36 0.35
N GLU A 80 -21.21 0.48 0.06
CA GLU A 80 -20.00 0.06 -0.63
C GLU A 80 -19.15 -0.88 0.24
N PHE A 81 -19.12 -0.63 1.56
CA PHE A 81 -18.44 -1.49 2.51
C PHE A 81 -19.11 -2.87 2.68
N LEU A 82 -20.45 -2.92 2.67
CA LEU A 82 -21.19 -4.18 2.67
C LEU A 82 -20.90 -4.98 1.41
N ASN A 83 -20.98 -4.35 0.24
CA ASN A 83 -20.71 -5.00 -1.04
C ASN A 83 -19.29 -5.61 -1.07
N LEU A 84 -18.27 -4.86 -0.61
CA LEU A 84 -16.88 -5.35 -0.54
C LEU A 84 -16.71 -6.55 0.41
N LYS A 85 -17.50 -6.61 1.50
CA LYS A 85 -17.46 -7.75 2.44
C LYS A 85 -18.01 -9.02 1.81
N GLU A 86 -19.04 -8.90 0.96
CA GLU A 86 -19.67 -10.03 0.28
C GLU A 86 -18.80 -10.59 -0.86
N THR A 87 -18.05 -9.72 -1.56
CA THR A 87 -17.24 -10.12 -2.72
C THR A 87 -15.87 -10.71 -2.34
N THR A 88 -15.30 -10.32 -1.20
CA THR A 88 -13.93 -10.71 -0.83
C THR A 88 -13.93 -11.64 0.39
N PRO A 89 -13.66 -12.96 0.24
CA PRO A 89 -13.65 -13.88 1.38
C PRO A 89 -12.52 -13.56 2.38
N LEU A 90 -12.79 -13.89 3.65
CA LEU A 90 -12.05 -13.47 4.85
C LEU A 90 -10.58 -13.95 4.92
N ASP A 91 -9.75 -13.04 5.43
CA ASP A 91 -8.47 -13.17 6.15
C ASP A 91 -7.85 -14.59 6.18
N LYS A 92 -7.27 -15.04 5.05
CA LYS A 92 -6.38 -16.21 5.09
C LYS A 92 -5.18 -15.86 5.97
N LYS A 93 -5.00 -16.62 7.04
CA LYS A 93 -3.85 -16.48 7.93
C LYS A 93 -2.58 -16.91 7.19
N ILE A 94 -1.61 -16.01 7.06
CA ILE A 94 -0.26 -16.31 6.62
C ILE A 94 0.61 -16.49 7.86
N SER A 95 0.83 -17.74 8.29
CA SER A 95 1.48 -18.04 9.58
C SER A 95 3.00 -17.97 9.58
N ASN A 96 3.64 -17.93 8.42
CA ASN A 96 5.08 -18.19 8.29
C ASN A 96 5.81 -17.04 7.58
N LEU A 97 5.60 -15.80 8.02
CA LEU A 97 6.45 -14.67 7.60
C LEU A 97 7.85 -14.85 8.22
N LYS A 98 8.86 -14.97 7.35
CA LYS A 98 10.27 -15.03 7.72
C LYS A 98 11.04 -14.00 6.90
N ILE A 99 11.71 -13.08 7.59
CA ILE A 99 12.57 -12.08 6.96
C ILE A 99 13.96 -12.68 6.87
N ASN A 100 14.45 -12.87 5.66
CA ASN A 100 15.81 -13.37 5.42
C ASN A 100 16.67 -12.18 5.00
N ILE A 101 17.66 -11.86 5.84
CA ILE A 101 18.69 -10.86 5.58
C ILE A 101 20.01 -11.59 5.80
N ALA A 102 20.85 -11.68 4.78
CA ALA A 102 22.08 -12.47 4.87
C ALA A 102 23.20 -11.70 5.56
N ASP A 103 23.29 -10.39 5.31
CA ASP A 103 24.29 -9.49 5.90
C ASP A 103 23.63 -8.16 6.29
N ILE A 104 24.05 -7.59 7.42
CA ILE A 104 23.62 -6.25 7.88
C ILE A 104 23.90 -5.20 6.80
N LYS A 105 24.96 -5.37 5.99
CA LYS A 105 25.30 -4.46 4.89
C LYS A 105 24.21 -4.37 3.82
N GLU A 106 23.42 -5.43 3.62
CA GLU A 106 22.30 -5.43 2.68
C GLU A 106 21.28 -4.33 3.03
N LEU A 107 21.15 -3.97 4.32
CA LEU A 107 20.28 -2.88 4.76
C LEU A 107 20.67 -1.52 4.19
N ASP A 108 21.90 -1.33 3.69
CA ASP A 108 22.38 -0.10 3.06
C ASP A 108 22.34 -0.17 1.53
N GLU A 109 22.04 -1.33 0.95
CA GLU A 109 22.00 -1.53 -0.50
C GLU A 109 20.65 -1.10 -1.10
N GLU A 110 20.68 -0.18 -2.07
CA GLU A 110 19.47 0.34 -2.73
C GLU A 110 18.58 -0.78 -3.32
N ALA A 111 19.19 -1.82 -3.87
CA ALA A 111 18.49 -2.95 -4.46
C ALA A 111 17.71 -3.77 -3.42
N PHE A 112 18.31 -4.02 -2.27
CA PHE A 112 17.65 -4.69 -1.14
C PHE A 112 16.53 -3.80 -0.60
N GLN A 113 16.85 -2.54 -0.30
CA GLN A 113 15.91 -1.55 0.24
C GLN A 113 14.64 -1.38 -0.61
N ALA A 114 14.77 -1.41 -1.94
CA ALA A 114 13.63 -1.27 -2.84
C ALA A 114 12.71 -2.51 -2.89
N ASN A 115 13.25 -3.69 -2.58
CA ASN A 115 12.48 -4.94 -2.52
C ASN A 115 11.97 -5.26 -1.11
N HIS A 116 12.52 -4.60 -0.09
CA HIS A 116 12.23 -4.82 1.33
C HIS A 116 11.68 -3.56 2.02
N PRO A 117 10.56 -2.97 1.54
CA PRO A 117 9.98 -1.74 2.13
C PRO A 117 9.64 -1.88 3.62
N GLU A 118 9.39 -3.11 4.11
CA GLU A 118 9.08 -3.41 5.50
C GLU A 118 10.21 -3.05 6.47
N VAL A 119 11.46 -2.99 6.01
CA VAL A 119 12.60 -2.57 6.86
C VAL A 119 12.61 -1.06 7.12
N PHE A 120 11.83 -0.28 6.35
CA PHE A 120 11.65 1.16 6.56
C PHE A 120 10.42 1.51 7.38
N LEU A 121 9.65 0.52 7.82
CA LEU A 121 8.50 0.80 8.66
C LEU A 121 8.97 1.33 10.02
N PRO A 122 8.28 2.35 10.56
CA PRO A 122 8.56 2.87 11.89
C PRO A 122 8.14 1.87 12.96
N LEU A 123 8.90 1.86 14.06
CA LEU A 123 8.58 1.08 15.25
C LEU A 123 7.79 1.87 16.30
N GLU A 124 7.38 3.10 15.96
CA GLU A 124 6.60 4.00 16.81
C GLU A 124 5.34 4.51 16.09
N GLU A 125 4.30 4.82 16.88
CA GLU A 125 3.00 5.24 16.32
C GLU A 125 3.04 6.68 15.78
N GLU A 126 3.78 7.59 16.43
CA GLU A 126 3.77 9.03 16.11
C GLU A 126 5.03 9.54 15.40
N ASP A 127 6.04 8.68 15.23
CA ASP A 127 7.32 9.02 14.59
C ASP A 127 7.62 8.10 13.41
N ILE A 128 8.43 8.58 12.47
CA ILE A 128 9.00 7.83 11.35
C ILE A 128 10.25 7.06 11.79
N LYS A 129 10.88 7.48 12.90
CA LYS A 129 12.06 6.80 13.47
C LYS A 129 11.82 6.32 14.91
N PRO A 130 12.54 5.28 15.36
CA PRO A 130 13.46 4.44 14.57
C PRO A 130 12.72 3.53 13.59
N THR A 131 13.39 3.21 12.48
CA THR A 131 12.90 2.22 11.53
C THR A 131 13.30 0.81 11.96
N VAL A 132 12.69 -0.20 11.34
CA VAL A 132 13.11 -1.59 11.52
C VAL A 132 14.58 -1.79 11.17
N ALA A 133 15.07 -1.19 10.08
CA ALA A 133 16.47 -1.27 9.68
C ALA A 133 17.41 -0.66 10.73
N ASP A 134 17.05 0.49 11.31
CA ASP A 134 17.82 1.11 12.39
C ASP A 134 17.93 0.14 13.59
N LYS A 135 16.82 -0.49 13.98
CA LYS A 135 16.80 -1.44 15.09
C LYS A 135 17.48 -2.78 14.80
N ILE A 136 17.44 -3.27 13.58
CA ILE A 136 18.20 -4.48 13.20
C ILE A 136 19.70 -4.23 13.30
N LYS A 137 20.17 -3.02 12.92
CA LYS A 137 21.58 -2.65 13.07
C LYS A 137 22.02 -2.56 14.54
N GLU A 138 21.11 -2.17 15.43
CA GLU A 138 21.36 -2.08 16.88
C GLU A 138 21.26 -3.44 17.59
N GLU A 139 20.24 -4.24 17.28
CA GLU A 139 19.86 -5.42 18.06
C GLU A 139 20.31 -6.75 17.42
N GLY A 140 20.63 -6.76 16.13
CA GLY A 140 21.08 -7.95 15.40
C GLY A 140 20.06 -8.51 14.38
N LEU A 141 20.56 -9.31 13.43
CA LEU A 141 19.77 -9.91 12.34
C LEU A 141 18.72 -10.92 12.84
N ASP A 142 18.96 -11.56 13.98
CA ASP A 142 18.05 -12.52 14.61
C ASP A 142 16.71 -11.88 15.03
N GLN A 143 16.72 -10.57 15.30
CA GLN A 143 15.52 -9.82 15.66
C GLN A 143 14.71 -9.33 14.45
N ALA A 144 15.22 -9.47 13.22
CA ALA A 144 14.60 -8.88 12.01
C ALA A 144 13.13 -9.27 11.84
N THR A 145 12.80 -10.56 11.99
CA THR A 145 11.42 -11.03 11.84
C THR A 145 10.50 -10.51 12.94
N ILE A 146 11.00 -10.38 14.17
CA ILE A 146 10.21 -9.86 15.31
C ILE A 146 9.94 -8.36 15.12
N LEU A 147 10.98 -7.60 14.74
CA LEU A 147 10.89 -6.16 14.49
C LEU A 147 9.96 -5.84 13.32
N VAL A 148 10.06 -6.57 12.20
CA VAL A 148 9.13 -6.40 11.07
C VAL A 148 7.69 -6.69 11.50
N LYS A 149 7.43 -7.78 12.22
CA LYS A 149 6.07 -8.08 12.72
C LYS A 149 5.51 -6.97 13.62
N LYS A 150 6.34 -6.43 14.52
CA LYS A 150 5.97 -5.30 15.37
C LYS A 150 5.63 -4.05 14.54
N ALA A 151 6.44 -3.74 13.54
CA ALA A 151 6.25 -2.58 12.68
C ALA A 151 4.99 -2.71 11.80
N ILE A 152 4.71 -3.90 11.25
CA ILE A 152 3.48 -4.15 10.49
C ILE A 152 2.26 -4.03 11.41
N PHE A 153 2.32 -4.51 12.65
CA PHE A 153 1.24 -4.34 13.62
C PHE A 153 0.95 -2.85 13.92
N ILE A 154 1.99 -2.04 14.06
CA ILE A 154 1.86 -0.59 14.22
C ILE A 154 1.25 0.04 12.97
N HIS A 155 1.72 -0.36 11.78
CA HIS A 155 1.16 0.12 10.51
C HIS A 155 -0.31 -0.26 10.35
N GLU A 156 -0.70 -1.48 10.72
CA GLU A 156 -2.09 -1.95 10.72
C GLU A 156 -2.97 -1.08 11.62
N LYS A 157 -2.50 -0.71 12.81
CA LYS A 157 -3.23 0.23 13.70
C LYS A 157 -3.41 1.60 13.05
N LYS A 158 -2.38 2.13 12.39
CA LYS A 158 -2.44 3.42 11.66
C LYS A 158 -3.50 3.36 10.55
N LEU A 159 -3.49 2.29 9.76
CA LEU A 159 -4.52 2.05 8.73
C LEU A 159 -5.92 1.95 9.33
N PHE A 160 -6.08 1.23 10.45
CA PHE A 160 -7.37 1.14 11.14
C PHE A 160 -7.85 2.50 11.64
N SER A 161 -6.96 3.30 12.25
CA SER A 161 -7.29 4.66 12.69
C SER A 161 -7.72 5.55 11.53
N GLU A 162 -7.04 5.46 10.38
CA GLU A 162 -7.43 6.20 9.18
C GLU A 162 -8.81 5.75 8.66
N LEU A 163 -9.05 4.44 8.63
CA LEU A 163 -10.33 3.91 8.18
C LEU A 163 -11.48 4.33 9.09
N MET A 164 -11.27 4.40 10.40
CA MET A 164 -12.26 4.95 11.34
C MET A 164 -12.52 6.44 11.06
N GLU A 165 -11.48 7.23 10.81
CA GLU A 165 -11.64 8.64 10.43
C GLU A 165 -12.46 8.79 9.13
N LEU A 166 -12.17 7.97 8.12
CA LEU A 166 -12.94 7.92 6.87
C LEU A 166 -14.39 7.51 7.13
N CYS A 167 -14.65 6.54 7.99
CA CYS A 167 -16.01 6.10 8.30
C CYS A 167 -16.84 7.18 8.99
N ASP A 168 -16.21 8.02 9.83
CA ASP A 168 -16.88 9.09 10.57
C ASP A 168 -17.04 10.36 9.73
N ARG A 169 -15.99 10.77 9.00
CA ARG A 169 -15.90 12.08 8.33
C ARG A 169 -15.93 11.99 6.81
N GLY A 170 -15.67 10.81 6.26
CA GLY A 170 -15.47 10.58 4.84
C GLY A 170 -14.08 10.93 4.31
N VAL A 171 -13.29 11.71 5.04
CA VAL A 171 -12.01 12.24 4.55
C VAL A 171 -10.92 12.02 5.59
N SER A 172 -9.69 11.84 5.12
CA SER A 172 -8.46 11.77 5.90
C SER A 172 -7.39 12.65 5.26
N ASP A 173 -6.32 12.95 5.99
CA ASP A 173 -5.18 13.71 5.44
C ASP A 173 -4.52 12.97 4.26
N ASN A 174 -4.39 11.64 4.35
CA ASN A 174 -3.87 10.80 3.28
C ASN A 174 -4.83 10.73 2.06
N TYR A 175 -6.15 10.79 2.27
CA TYR A 175 -7.11 10.96 1.18
C TYR A 175 -6.88 12.29 0.43
N PHE A 176 -6.60 13.39 1.14
CA PHE A 176 -6.26 14.66 0.48
C PHE A 176 -4.94 14.57 -0.30
N ALA A 177 -3.93 13.87 0.22
CA ALA A 177 -2.69 13.61 -0.52
C ALA A 177 -2.97 12.83 -1.81
N TYR A 178 -3.79 11.78 -1.75
CA TYR A 178 -4.24 11.02 -2.93
C TYR A 178 -5.02 11.90 -3.93
N ARG A 179 -5.96 12.70 -3.47
CA ARG A 179 -6.73 13.63 -4.33
C ARG A 179 -5.83 14.68 -4.98
N ASN A 180 -4.84 15.19 -4.25
CA ASN A 180 -3.86 16.13 -4.78
C ASN A 180 -3.01 15.47 -5.85
N LEU A 181 -2.60 14.20 -5.66
CA LEU A 181 -1.89 13.43 -6.67
C LEU A 181 -2.73 13.27 -7.95
N ILE A 182 -4.01 12.91 -7.84
CA ILE A 182 -4.92 12.86 -9.01
C ILE A 182 -4.95 14.20 -9.74
N THR A 183 -5.09 15.29 -8.99
CA THR A 183 -5.13 16.63 -9.58
C THR A 183 -3.79 16.95 -10.27
N TYR A 184 -2.67 16.56 -9.65
CA TYR A 184 -1.33 16.74 -10.19
C TYR A 184 -1.14 15.99 -11.51
N THR A 185 -1.42 14.69 -11.57
CA THR A 185 -1.21 13.87 -12.77
C THR A 185 -2.18 14.19 -13.90
N LEU A 186 -3.41 14.62 -13.60
CA LEU A 186 -4.41 14.90 -14.63
C LEU A 186 -4.34 16.34 -15.17
N ASN A 187 -4.03 17.32 -14.31
CA ASN A 187 -4.18 18.74 -14.66
C ASN A 187 -2.85 19.48 -14.81
N TYR A 188 -1.84 19.13 -14.01
CA TYR A 188 -0.57 19.88 -13.97
C TYR A 188 0.52 19.20 -14.79
N ASP A 189 0.78 17.92 -14.52
CA ASP A 189 1.77 17.14 -15.25
C ASP A 189 1.08 16.14 -16.17
N LYS A 190 0.61 16.64 -17.32
CA LYS A 190 -0.09 15.83 -18.33
C LYS A 190 0.77 14.69 -18.89
N ASN A 191 2.09 14.75 -18.69
CA ASN A 191 3.06 13.75 -19.11
C ASN A 191 3.72 13.09 -17.89
N PHE A 192 2.93 12.71 -16.89
CA PHE A 192 3.38 11.93 -15.74
C PHE A 192 3.79 10.49 -16.17
N ALA A 193 4.91 10.44 -16.90
CA ALA A 193 5.43 9.27 -17.58
C ALA A 193 6.27 8.39 -16.63
N PRO A 194 6.55 7.14 -17.01
CA PRO A 194 7.39 6.25 -16.21
C PRO A 194 8.76 6.88 -15.93
N SER A 195 9.09 7.05 -14.65
CA SER A 195 10.43 7.44 -14.20
C SER A 195 10.61 7.09 -12.72
N LYS A 196 11.86 6.99 -12.27
CA LYS A 196 12.18 6.79 -10.85
C LYS A 196 11.53 7.86 -9.98
N LYS A 197 11.66 9.13 -10.37
CA LYS A 197 11.06 10.28 -9.68
C LYS A 197 9.53 10.18 -9.58
N ASN A 198 8.87 9.79 -10.67
CA ASN A 198 7.40 9.70 -10.67
C ASN A 198 6.91 8.50 -9.84
N MET A 199 7.64 7.38 -9.84
CA MET A 199 7.36 6.26 -8.94
C MET A 199 7.60 6.63 -7.47
N GLU A 200 8.64 7.41 -7.15
CA GLU A 200 8.86 7.98 -5.81
C GLU A 200 7.69 8.87 -5.38
N ILE A 201 7.09 9.64 -6.30
CA ILE A 201 5.90 10.44 -6.02
C ILE A 201 4.69 9.56 -5.71
N LEU A 202 4.48 8.48 -6.47
CA LEU A 202 3.38 7.53 -6.22
C LEU A 202 3.52 6.89 -4.84
N LEU A 203 4.70 6.37 -4.50
CA LEU A 203 4.95 5.65 -3.25
C LEU A 203 4.95 6.53 -2.00
N LYS A 204 4.90 7.87 -2.14
CA LYS A 204 4.60 8.78 -1.02
C LYS A 204 3.14 8.77 -0.59
N THR A 205 2.26 8.07 -1.32
CA THR A 205 0.85 7.93 -0.97
C THR A 205 0.58 6.57 -0.34
N THR A 206 -0.35 6.54 0.62
CA THR A 206 -0.69 5.34 1.40
C THR A 206 -1.06 4.16 0.52
N LEU A 207 -1.85 4.38 -0.54
CA LEU A 207 -2.31 3.28 -1.40
C LEU A 207 -1.16 2.58 -2.12
N PHE A 208 -0.25 3.33 -2.76
CA PHE A 208 0.87 2.75 -3.49
C PHE A 208 1.95 2.18 -2.56
N HIS A 209 2.19 2.85 -1.43
CA HIS A 209 3.08 2.32 -0.39
C HIS A 209 2.59 0.96 0.12
N ASN A 210 1.29 0.84 0.43
CA ASN A 210 0.69 -0.41 0.87
C ASN A 210 0.73 -1.49 -0.21
N MET A 211 0.54 -1.14 -1.49
CA MET A 211 0.71 -2.10 -2.60
C MET A 211 2.12 -2.69 -2.59
N LEU A 212 3.15 -1.85 -2.44
CA LEU A 212 4.55 -2.29 -2.37
C LEU A 212 4.78 -3.20 -1.15
N LEU A 213 4.30 -2.78 0.02
CA LEU A 213 4.47 -3.50 1.28
C LEU A 213 3.77 -4.88 1.26
N ILE A 214 2.50 -4.92 0.85
CA ILE A 214 1.74 -6.18 0.69
C ILE A 214 2.46 -7.13 -0.26
N LYS A 215 2.96 -6.61 -1.38
CA LYS A 215 3.65 -7.41 -2.39
C LYS A 215 4.93 -8.01 -1.83
N SER A 216 5.77 -7.21 -1.16
CA SER A 216 7.01 -7.71 -0.55
C SER A 216 6.74 -8.77 0.53
N LEU A 217 5.81 -8.51 1.44
CA LEU A 217 5.46 -9.45 2.52
C LEU A 217 4.87 -10.77 1.98
N SER A 218 4.09 -10.70 0.90
CA SER A 218 3.58 -11.89 0.23
C SER A 218 4.69 -12.75 -0.35
N ASN A 219 5.70 -12.13 -0.98
CA ASN A 219 6.85 -12.83 -1.57
C ASN A 219 7.73 -13.51 -0.50
N GLN A 220 7.75 -12.99 0.73
CA GLN A 220 8.51 -13.55 1.85
C GLN A 220 7.76 -14.64 2.62
N SER A 221 6.49 -14.89 2.28
CA SER A 221 5.70 -15.92 2.93
C SER A 221 5.91 -17.30 2.28
N VAL A 222 6.26 -18.30 3.09
CA VAL A 222 6.67 -19.65 2.63
C VAL A 222 5.54 -20.45 1.96
N ALA A 223 4.29 -20.06 2.18
CA ALA A 223 3.17 -20.62 1.45
C ALA A 223 2.75 -19.62 0.37
N PRO A 224 2.94 -19.89 -0.94
CA PRO A 224 2.19 -19.17 -1.95
C PRO A 224 0.74 -19.44 -1.61
N ALA A 225 0.06 -18.44 -1.05
CA ALA A 225 -1.36 -18.53 -0.82
C ALA A 225 -1.96 -18.79 -2.20
N ARG A 226 -2.32 -20.04 -2.51
CA ARG A 226 -3.20 -20.32 -3.64
C ARG A 226 -4.43 -19.48 -3.36
N SER A 227 -4.57 -18.36 -4.07
CA SER A 227 -5.80 -17.59 -4.08
C SER A 227 -6.89 -18.59 -4.50
N PRO A 228 -7.91 -18.83 -3.68
CA PRO A 228 -9.06 -19.60 -4.13
C PRO A 228 -9.56 -18.99 -5.44
N ALA A 229 -9.96 -19.80 -6.41
CA ALA A 229 -10.54 -19.30 -7.65
C ALA A 229 -11.78 -18.39 -7.39
N SER A 230 -12.41 -18.47 -6.22
CA SER A 230 -13.49 -17.57 -5.79
C SER A 230 -13.03 -16.19 -5.30
N VAL A 231 -11.74 -15.97 -5.04
CA VAL A 231 -11.13 -14.64 -4.84
C VAL A 231 -10.95 -13.91 -6.18
N GLN A 232 -11.11 -14.61 -7.31
CA GLN A 232 -11.00 -14.04 -8.67
C GLN A 232 -12.24 -13.25 -9.12
N LYS A 233 -13.26 -13.04 -8.26
CA LYS A 233 -14.06 -11.82 -8.39
C LYS A 233 -13.22 -10.68 -7.82
N GLU A 234 -12.12 -10.39 -8.50
CA GLU A 234 -11.21 -9.30 -8.16
C GLU A 234 -12.02 -8.02 -8.26
N ASP A 235 -12.31 -7.43 -7.10
CA ASP A 235 -12.50 -6.00 -7.03
C ASP A 235 -11.17 -5.39 -7.49
N HIS A 236 -11.10 -5.06 -8.79
CA HIS A 236 -9.97 -4.49 -9.53
C HIS A 236 -9.61 -3.07 -9.03
N LEU A 237 -9.62 -2.86 -7.72
CA LEU A 237 -9.51 -1.57 -7.04
C LEU A 237 -8.13 -0.95 -7.27
N ASN A 238 -7.07 -1.77 -7.32
CA ASN A 238 -5.73 -1.27 -7.63
C ASN A 238 -5.65 -0.82 -9.09
N GLU A 239 -6.23 -1.59 -10.02
CA GLU A 239 -6.34 -1.22 -11.43
C GLU A 239 -7.16 0.04 -11.63
N HIS A 240 -8.28 0.19 -10.90
CA HIS A 240 -9.07 1.42 -10.88
C HIS A 240 -8.26 2.61 -10.38
N VAL A 241 -7.40 2.42 -9.37
CA VAL A 241 -6.50 3.47 -8.87
C VAL A 241 -5.48 3.87 -9.94
N TYR A 242 -4.84 2.90 -10.61
CA TYR A 242 -3.90 3.18 -11.71
C TYR A 242 -4.59 3.94 -12.85
N TYR A 243 -5.75 3.45 -13.28
CA TYR A 243 -6.54 4.05 -14.34
C TYR A 243 -6.98 5.47 -14.01
N ARG A 244 -7.50 5.69 -12.78
CA ARG A 244 -7.95 7.01 -12.31
C ARG A 244 -6.82 8.06 -12.34
N LEU A 245 -5.59 7.62 -12.09
CA LEU A 245 -4.39 8.46 -12.07
C LEU A 245 -3.69 8.57 -13.43
N LYS A 246 -4.10 7.76 -14.43
CA LYS A 246 -3.41 7.55 -15.71
C LYS A 246 -1.97 7.05 -15.56
N VAL A 247 -1.77 6.12 -14.63
CA VAL A 247 -0.46 5.53 -14.30
C VAL A 247 -0.45 4.03 -14.47
N ASP A 248 -1.10 3.51 -15.52
CA ASP A 248 -1.17 2.07 -15.80
C ASP A 248 0.21 1.41 -15.89
N TRP A 249 1.22 2.18 -16.31
CA TRP A 249 2.63 1.79 -16.33
C TRP A 249 3.19 1.41 -14.95
N ALA A 250 2.62 1.94 -13.86
CA ALA A 250 3.07 1.62 -12.50
C ALA A 250 2.80 0.16 -12.14
N ASN A 251 1.83 -0.49 -12.78
CA ASN A 251 1.56 -1.91 -12.58
C ASN A 251 2.78 -2.79 -12.94
N ASP A 252 3.56 -2.39 -13.95
CA ASP A 252 4.76 -3.13 -14.37
C ASP A 252 5.84 -3.10 -13.29
N TYR A 253 6.03 -1.96 -12.62
CA TYR A 253 6.93 -1.82 -11.47
C TYR A 253 6.59 -2.83 -10.36
N PHE A 254 5.30 -2.96 -10.00
CA PHE A 254 4.88 -3.91 -8.96
C PHE A 254 4.97 -5.38 -9.39
N LYS A 255 4.94 -5.67 -10.69
CA LYS A 255 5.19 -7.01 -11.22
C LYS A 255 6.67 -7.39 -11.14
N GLU A 256 7.57 -6.46 -11.46
CA GLU A 256 9.03 -6.68 -11.48
C GLU A 256 9.69 -6.77 -10.09
N ILE A 257 9.05 -6.24 -9.05
CA ILE A 257 9.49 -6.39 -7.65
C ILE A 257 9.21 -7.81 -7.11
N SER A 258 8.47 -8.62 -7.87
CA SER A 258 8.35 -10.05 -7.65
C SER A 258 9.51 -10.79 -8.33
N PRO A 259 10.44 -11.44 -7.59
CA PRO A 259 11.21 -12.54 -8.16
C PRO A 259 10.29 -13.73 -8.49
#